data_AF-A0A5D2LKU1-F1
#
_entry.id   AF-A0A5D2LKU1-F1
#
_cell.length_a   1.000
_cell.length_b   1.000
_cell.length_c   1.000
_cell.angle_alpha   90.00
_cell.angle_beta   90.00
_cell.angle_gamma   90.00
#
_symmetry.space_group_name_H-M   'P 1'
#
loop_
_entity.id
_entity.type
_entity.pdbx_description
1 polymer ?
#
loop_
_entity_poly.entity_id
_entity_poly.type
_entity_poly.pdbx_seq_one_letter_code
_entity_poly.pdbx_strand_id
1 'polypeptide(L)'
;MQGKAENKAAMRRNLGLSSADDQRPVVGCITRLVPQKGVHLIKHTIYRTLEMGGQFELLGSCPVPHIQREFEDIANQFQNHEHIRLILKYDESLSHANYAASDMFIIPSIFEPCGLTQVSHLLHMLIHEF
;
A
#
# COMPACT_ATOMS: atom_id res chain seq x y z
N MET A 1 -19.44 5.17 11.29
CA MET A 1 -18.10 5.15 11.94
C MET A 1 -17.74 3.83 12.63
N GLN A 2 -18.68 3.03 13.17
CA GLN A 2 -18.34 1.73 13.81
C GLN A 2 -17.71 0.70 12.85
N GLY A 3 -18.24 0.59 11.62
CA GLY A 3 -17.81 -0.46 10.67
C GLY A 3 -16.36 -0.35 10.18
N LYS A 4 -15.78 0.85 10.06
CA LYS A 4 -14.39 1.02 9.60
C LYS A 4 -13.38 0.48 10.62
N ALA A 5 -13.61 0.71 11.91
CA ALA A 5 -12.73 0.21 12.97
C ALA A 5 -12.74 -1.33 13.02
N GLU A 6 -13.91 -1.95 12.88
CA GLU A 6 -14.07 -3.40 12.81
C GLU A 6 -13.39 -3.98 11.56
N ASN A 7 -13.57 -3.35 10.40
CA ASN A 7 -12.89 -3.73 9.16
C ASN A 7 -11.37 -3.61 9.30
N LYS A 8 -10.87 -2.54 9.91
CA LYS A 8 -9.43 -2.34 10.17
C LYS A 8 -8.87 -3.42 11.08
N ALA A 9 -9.56 -3.76 12.17
CA ALA A 9 -9.15 -4.83 13.07
C ALA A 9 -9.17 -6.21 12.38
N ALA A 10 -10.18 -6.49 11.56
CA ALA A 10 -10.26 -7.73 10.77
C ALA A 10 -9.11 -7.81 9.76
N MET A 11 -8.86 -6.74 9.00
CA MET A 11 -7.77 -6.66 8.04
C MET A 11 -6.40 -6.84 8.72
N ARG A 12 -6.15 -6.17 9.86
CA ARG A 12 -4.91 -6.36 10.64
C ARG A 12 -4.67 -7.81 11.00
N ARG A 13 -5.70 -8.50 11.51
CA ARG A 13 -5.63 -9.94 11.84
C ARG A 13 -5.33 -10.79 10.60
N ASN A 14 -6.04 -10.55 9.50
CA ASN A 14 -5.88 -11.31 8.25
C ASN A 14 -4.50 -11.13 7.63
N LEU A 15 -3.91 -9.93 7.76
CA LEU A 15 -2.59 -9.59 7.22
C LEU A 15 -1.44 -9.86 8.20
N GLY A 16 -1.74 -10.26 9.44
CA GLY A 16 -0.72 -10.44 10.50
C GLY A 16 -0.09 -9.13 10.98
N LEU A 17 -0.79 -8.01 10.82
CA LEU A 17 -0.35 -6.70 11.32
C LEU A 17 -0.71 -6.55 12.81
N SER A 18 0.17 -5.88 13.56
CA SER A 18 -0.05 -5.58 14.97
C SER A 18 -1.32 -4.75 15.16
N SER A 19 -2.06 -5.12 16.20
CA SER A 19 -3.26 -4.43 16.67
C SER A 19 -3.05 -3.83 18.06
N ALA A 20 -1.79 -3.66 18.49
CA ALA A 20 -1.44 -3.11 19.79
C ALA A 20 -1.84 -1.63 19.95
N ASP A 21 -1.91 -0.90 18.82
CA ASP A 21 -2.27 0.51 18.73
C ASP A 21 -3.37 0.65 17.67
N ASP A 22 -4.60 0.88 18.11
CA ASP A 22 -5.76 0.92 17.23
C ASP A 22 -5.83 2.20 16.38
N GLN A 23 -5.28 3.31 16.90
CA GLN A 23 -5.22 4.63 16.27
C GLN A 23 -4.15 4.73 15.19
N ARG A 24 -3.20 3.79 15.13
CA ARG A 24 -2.15 3.78 14.11
C ARG A 24 -2.76 3.83 12.70
N PRO A 25 -2.34 4.79 11.83
CA PRO A 25 -2.91 4.90 10.50
C PRO A 25 -2.48 3.73 9.61
N VAL A 26 -3.39 3.25 8.77
CA VAL A 26 -3.13 2.25 7.73
C VAL A 26 -3.13 2.92 6.37
N VAL A 27 -2.02 2.76 5.65
CA VAL A 27 -1.85 3.18 4.26
C VAL A 27 -1.96 1.96 3.36
N GLY A 28 -2.98 1.95 2.49
CA GLY A 28 -3.20 0.90 1.50
C GLY A 28 -2.66 1.27 0.12
N CYS A 29 -2.18 0.27 -0.62
CA CYS A 29 -1.74 0.42 -2.00
C CYS A 29 -2.25 -0.76 -2.83
N ILE A 30 -3.34 -0.53 -3.57
CA ILE A 30 -3.94 -1.53 -4.46
C ILE A 30 -3.62 -1.14 -5.90
N THR A 31 -2.63 -1.77 -6.52
CA THR A 31 -2.21 -1.39 -7.88
C THR A 31 -1.46 -2.51 -8.60
N ARG A 32 -1.42 -2.44 -9.94
CA ARG A 32 -0.50 -3.26 -10.74
C ARG A 32 0.91 -2.69 -10.63
N LEU A 33 1.87 -3.55 -10.32
CA LEU A 33 3.28 -3.19 -10.21
C LEU A 33 3.95 -3.17 -11.59
N VAL A 34 3.77 -2.06 -12.30
CA VAL A 34 4.37 -1.81 -13.63
C VAL A 34 5.07 -0.45 -13.63
N PRO A 35 6.07 -0.21 -14.50
CA PRO A 35 6.87 1.02 -14.48
C PRO A 35 6.02 2.31 -14.44
N GLN A 36 4.94 2.36 -15.22
CA GLN A 36 4.01 3.50 -15.32
C GLN A 36 3.32 3.87 -14.00
N LYS A 37 3.28 2.94 -13.03
CA LYS A 37 2.68 3.11 -11.71
C LYS A 37 3.68 3.53 -10.64
N GLY A 38 4.84 4.07 -11.00
CA GLY A 38 5.68 4.70 -9.99
C GLY A 38 6.22 3.70 -8.98
N VAL A 39 6.69 2.53 -9.42
CA VAL A 39 7.16 1.46 -8.50
C VAL A 39 8.23 1.93 -7.52
N HIS A 40 9.07 2.90 -7.92
CA HIS A 40 10.02 3.56 -7.05
C HIS A 40 9.37 4.42 -5.96
N LEU A 41 8.25 5.09 -6.27
CA LEU A 41 7.44 5.84 -5.31
C LEU A 41 6.76 4.90 -4.32
N ILE A 42 6.23 3.77 -4.79
CA ILE A 42 5.62 2.75 -3.92
C ILE A 42 6.65 2.26 -2.89
N LYS A 43 7.87 1.92 -3.36
CA LYS A 43 8.97 1.55 -2.45
C LYS A 43 9.26 2.66 -1.45
N HIS A 44 9.39 3.90 -1.92
CA HIS A 44 9.62 5.04 -1.02
C HIS A 44 8.52 5.15 0.04
N THR A 45 7.25 4.97 -0.33
CA THR A 45 6.17 5.11 0.64
C THR A 45 6.13 3.99 1.67
N ILE A 46 6.51 2.75 1.34
CA ILE A 46 6.64 1.67 2.33
C ILE A 46 7.51 2.14 3.51
N TYR A 47 8.69 2.68 3.21
CA TYR A 47 9.63 3.15 4.23
C TYR A 47 9.14 4.42 4.93
N ARG A 48 8.60 5.40 4.18
CA ARG A 48 8.06 6.63 4.77
C ARG A 48 6.90 6.37 5.72
N THR A 49 6.02 5.43 5.39
CA THR A 49 4.91 5.04 6.28
C THR A 49 5.45 4.48 7.60
N LEU A 50 6.50 3.66 7.58
CA LEU A 50 7.16 3.19 8.80
C LEU A 50 7.80 4.32 9.61
N GLU A 51 8.55 5.20 8.96
CA GLU A 51 9.20 6.34 9.60
C GLU A 51 8.19 7.26 10.30
N MET A 52 6.98 7.39 9.73
CA MET A 52 5.88 8.16 10.29
C MET A 52 5.05 7.38 11.33
N GLY A 53 5.46 6.16 11.69
CA GLY A 53 4.77 5.33 12.68
C GLY A 53 3.47 4.71 12.20
N GLY A 54 3.23 4.63 10.89
CA GLY A 54 2.06 4.02 10.29
C GLY A 54 2.23 2.53 9.94
N GLN A 55 1.16 1.95 9.42
CA GLN A 55 1.15 0.62 8.81
C GLN A 55 0.95 0.73 7.31
N PHE A 56 1.59 -0.16 6.56
CA PHE A 56 1.47 -0.20 5.11
C PHE A 56 1.02 -1.59 4.64
N GLU A 57 0.04 -1.61 3.74
CA GLU A 57 -0.33 -2.81 3.01
C GLU A 57 -0.27 -2.54 1.51
N LEU A 58 0.20 -3.55 0.76
CA LEU A 58 0.14 -3.55 -0.69
C LEU A 58 -0.50 -4.82 -1.21
N LEU A 59 -1.44 -4.65 -2.13
CA LEU A 59 -2.08 -5.70 -2.89
C LEU A 59 -1.92 -5.42 -4.37
N GLY A 60 -1.16 -6.27 -5.07
CA GLY A 60 -0.85 -5.99 -6.46
C GLY A 60 -0.17 -7.13 -7.17
N SER A 61 -0.51 -7.34 -8.44
CA SER A 61 0.24 -8.26 -9.30
C SER A 61 1.33 -7.52 -10.07
N CYS A 62 2.42 -8.24 -10.35
CA CYS A 62 3.52 -7.74 -11.16
C CYS A 62 3.70 -8.65 -12.40
N PRO A 63 3.49 -8.14 -13.63
CA PRO A 63 3.77 -8.92 -14.84
C PRO A 63 5.22 -8.79 -15.32
N VAL A 64 6.04 -7.95 -14.68
CA VAL A 64 7.40 -7.60 -15.13
C VAL A 64 8.42 -8.31 -14.24
N PRO A 65 9.21 -9.29 -14.75
CA PRO A 65 10.01 -10.18 -13.89
C PRO A 65 10.99 -9.50 -12.95
N HIS A 66 11.68 -8.43 -13.40
CA HIS A 66 12.66 -7.74 -12.55
C HIS A 66 11.98 -6.92 -11.43
N ILE A 67 10.81 -6.33 -11.69
CA ILE A 67 10.02 -5.62 -10.67
C ILE A 67 9.42 -6.63 -9.70
N GLN A 68 8.92 -7.76 -10.22
CA GLN A 68 8.37 -8.82 -9.39
C GLN A 68 9.41 -9.29 -8.39
N ARG A 69 10.61 -9.64 -8.86
CA ARG A 69 11.71 -10.08 -8.00
C ARG A 69 12.08 -9.04 -6.95
N GLU A 70 12.17 -7.78 -7.33
CA GLU A 70 12.45 -6.69 -6.38
C GLU A 70 11.37 -6.59 -5.27
N PHE A 71 10.09 -6.66 -5.63
CA PHE A 71 9.02 -6.61 -4.63
C PHE A 71 8.91 -7.90 -3.82
N GLU A 72 9.27 -9.06 -4.37
CA GLU A 72 9.39 -10.31 -3.63
C GLU A 72 10.50 -10.22 -2.58
N ASP A 73 11.65 -9.63 -2.92
CA ASP A 73 12.74 -9.39 -1.98
C ASP A 73 12.29 -8.47 -0.82
N ILE A 74 11.54 -7.40 -1.13
CA ILE A 74 10.95 -6.51 -0.11
C ILE A 74 9.90 -7.25 0.73
N ALA A 75 9.03 -8.04 0.11
CA ALA A 75 8.01 -8.82 0.82
C ALA A 75 8.67 -9.83 1.78
N ASN A 76 9.76 -10.47 1.36
CA ASN A 76 10.56 -11.37 2.19
C ASN A 76 11.25 -10.63 3.34
N GLN A 77 11.79 -9.43 3.11
CA GLN A 77 12.37 -8.59 4.16
C GLN A 77 11.34 -8.26 5.25
N PHE A 78 10.10 -7.99 4.87
CA PHE A 78 9.02 -7.58 5.78
C PHE A 78 8.09 -8.73 6.20
N GLN A 79 8.38 -9.98 5.85
CA GLN A 79 7.47 -11.13 6.08
C GLN A 79 7.06 -11.34 7.55
N ASN A 80 7.93 -10.93 8.50
CA ASN A 80 7.70 -11.03 9.94
C ASN A 80 7.53 -9.64 10.58
N HIS A 81 7.40 -8.59 9.77
CA HIS A 81 7.25 -7.22 10.28
C HIS A 81 5.81 -6.97 10.71
N GLU A 82 5.64 -6.38 11.89
CA GLU A 82 4.32 -6.16 12.48
C GLU A 82 3.48 -5.06 11.80
N HIS A 83 4.08 -4.28 10.90
CA HIS A 83 3.45 -3.08 10.34
C HIS A 83 3.45 -3.04 8.81
N ILE A 84 4.05 -4.02 8.13
CA ILE A 84 4.16 -4.02 6.67
C ILE A 84 3.69 -5.36 6.13
N ARG A 85 2.81 -5.33 5.12
CA ARG A 85 2.47 -6.52 4.37
C ARG A 85 2.34 -6.28 2.87
N LEU A 86 3.02 -7.11 2.08
CA LEU A 86 2.96 -7.09 0.63
C LEU A 86 2.34 -8.41 0.15
N ILE A 87 1.24 -8.31 -0.58
CA ILE A 87 0.56 -9.42 -1.24
C ILE A 87 0.73 -9.23 -2.75
N LEU A 88 1.66 -9.98 -3.33
CA LEU A 88 2.07 -9.85 -4.74
C LEU A 88 1.18 -10.63 -5.71
N LYS A 89 -0.13 -10.62 -5.44
CA LYS A 89 -1.18 -11.19 -6.28
C LYS A 89 -2.40 -10.29 -6.22
N TYR A 90 -3.19 -10.26 -7.27
CA TYR A 90 -4.48 -9.59 -7.22
C TYR A 90 -5.51 -10.52 -6.57
N ASP A 91 -6.31 -9.97 -5.66
CA ASP A 91 -7.43 -10.64 -5.02
C ASP A 91 -8.55 -9.61 -4.83
N GLU A 92 -9.67 -9.81 -5.51
CA GLU A 92 -10.79 -8.86 -5.52
C GLU A 92 -11.43 -8.72 -4.13
N SER A 93 -11.55 -9.82 -3.40
CA SER A 93 -12.16 -9.83 -2.06
C SER A 93 -11.28 -9.08 -1.07
N LEU A 94 -9.97 -9.31 -1.10
CA LEU A 94 -9.01 -8.55 -0.28
C LEU A 94 -8.97 -7.07 -0.68
N SER A 95 -9.08 -6.76 -1.97
CA SER A 95 -9.13 -5.37 -2.44
C SER A 95 -10.30 -4.61 -1.80
N HIS A 96 -11.51 -5.16 -1.84
CA HIS A 96 -12.67 -4.55 -1.20
C HIS A 96 -12.52 -4.41 0.33
N ALA A 97 -11.99 -5.45 0.99
CA ALA A 97 -11.74 -5.41 2.43
C ALA A 97 -10.74 -4.31 2.80
N ASN A 98 -9.64 -4.20 2.06
CA ASN A 98 -8.61 -3.20 2.27
C ASN A 98 -9.17 -1.78 2.07
N TYR A 99 -9.98 -1.55 1.02
CA TYR A 99 -10.68 -0.27 0.80
C TYR A 99 -11.56 0.14 1.98
N ALA A 100 -12.26 -0.80 2.60
CA ALA A 100 -13.14 -0.54 3.73
C ALA A 100 -12.39 -0.37 5.08
N ALA A 101 -11.11 -0.72 5.14
CA ALA A 101 -10.30 -0.79 6.35
C ALA A 101 -9.21 0.29 6.43
N SER A 102 -8.62 0.67 5.30
CA SER A 102 -7.47 1.59 5.26
C SER A 102 -7.90 3.04 5.52
N ASP A 103 -6.99 3.81 6.11
CA ASP A 103 -7.22 5.23 6.37
C ASP A 103 -6.90 6.08 5.15
N MET A 104 -5.89 5.67 4.40
CA MET A 104 -5.36 6.40 3.26
C MET A 104 -4.99 5.42 2.15
N PHE A 105 -5.19 5.83 0.90
CA PHE A 105 -4.74 5.08 -0.26
C PHE A 105 -3.71 5.85 -1.07
N ILE A 106 -2.71 5.12 -1.55
CA ILE A 106 -1.76 5.64 -2.52
C ILE A 106 -2.18 5.19 -3.91
N ILE A 107 -2.33 6.17 -4.80
CA ILE A 107 -2.53 5.94 -6.22
C ILE A 107 -1.32 6.52 -6.96
N PRO A 108 -0.26 5.73 -7.15
CA PRO A 108 0.93 6.22 -7.82
C PRO A 108 0.70 6.24 -9.34
N SER A 109 0.99 7.37 -9.97
CA SER A 109 0.92 7.54 -11.42
C SER A 109 2.13 8.35 -11.89
N ILE A 110 2.86 7.83 -12.88
CA ILE A 110 3.93 8.59 -13.57
C ILE A 110 3.39 9.34 -14.79
N PHE A 111 2.15 9.07 -15.24
CA PHE A 111 1.63 9.66 -16.46
C PHE A 111 0.97 11.01 -16.21
N GLU A 112 1.67 12.09 -16.56
CA GLU A 112 1.08 13.36 -17.02
C GLU A 112 1.54 13.60 -18.48
N PRO A 113 0.62 13.67 -19.47
CA PRO A 113 1.00 14.02 -20.83
C PRO A 113 1.05 15.54 -20.97
N CYS A 114 2.01 16.20 -20.32
CA CYS A 114 2.45 17.54 -20.73
C CYS A 114 3.87 17.78 -20.21
N GLY A 115 4.75 18.21 -21.10
CA GLY A 115 6.18 18.30 -20.84
C GLY A 115 6.57 19.30 -19.75
N LEU A 116 7.81 19.09 -19.28
CA LEU A 116 8.68 20.07 -18.61
C LEU A 116 8.28 20.46 -17.19
N THR A 117 8.57 19.62 -16.18
CA THR A 117 9.46 19.99 -15.06
C THR A 117 9.83 18.78 -14.20
N GLN A 118 11.12 18.67 -13.88
CA GLN A 118 11.62 17.77 -12.85
C GLN A 118 10.92 18.07 -11.50
N VAL A 119 10.55 17.03 -10.76
CA VAL A 119 10.25 16.94 -9.30
C VAL A 119 8.79 16.66 -8.87
N SER A 120 7.73 16.92 -9.63
CA SER A 120 6.37 16.58 -9.16
C SER A 120 5.87 15.23 -9.70
N HIS A 121 6.36 14.12 -9.16
CA HIS A 121 5.67 12.84 -9.28
C HIS A 121 4.39 12.89 -8.44
N LEU A 122 3.22 12.96 -9.08
CA LEU A 122 1.94 13.15 -8.42
C LEU A 122 1.52 11.89 -7.67
N LEU A 123 1.79 11.84 -6.37
CA LEU A 123 1.24 10.87 -5.44
C LEU A 123 -0.13 11.39 -4.97
N HIS A 124 -1.22 10.91 -5.54
CA HIS A 124 -2.53 11.19 -4.97
C HIS A 124 -2.75 10.28 -3.77
N MET A 125 -2.72 10.88 -2.58
CA MET A 125 -3.20 10.24 -1.37
C MET A 125 -4.69 10.53 -1.25
N LEU A 126 -5.53 9.56 -1.61
CA LEU A 126 -6.96 9.67 -1.37
C LEU A 126 -7.21 9.29 0.09
N ILE A 127 -7.62 10.27 0.89
CA ILE A 127 -8.19 10.05 2.21
C ILE A 127 -9.67 9.77 1.96
N HIS A 128 -10.06 8.50 2.02
CA HIS A 128 -11.48 8.15 2.00
C HIS A 128 -12.06 8.39 3.40
N GLU A 129 -12.74 9.54 3.55
CA GLU A 129 -13.64 9.77 4.68
C GLU A 129 -14.96 9.03 4.42
N PHE A 130 -15.28 8.05 5.27
CA PHE A 130 -16.59 7.40 5.36
C PHE A 130 -17.02 7.35 6.84
#